data_AF-A0A2T8FA43-F1
#
_entry.id   AF-A0A2T8FA43-F1
#
_cell.length_a   1.000
_cell.length_b   1.000
_cell.length_c   1.000
_cell.angle_alpha   90.00
_cell.angle_beta   90.00
_cell.angle_gamma   90.00
#
_symmetry.space_group_name_H-M   'P 1'
#
loop_
_entity.id
_entity.type
_entity.pdbx_description
1 polymer ?
#
loop_
_entity_poly.entity_id
_entity_poly.type
_entity_poly.pdbx_seq_one_letter_code
_entity_poly.pdbx_strand_id
1 'polypeptide(L)' 'MQTARHDNSTATPTYPAHRERDITWRTEVAAQDEFQSLLAKIRSAGGTITRTCPCPDGFLVTYVTCGT' A
#
# COMPACT_ATOMS: atom_id res chain seq x y z
N MET A 1 53.04 4.21 -14.83
CA MET A 1 51.73 4.66 -14.34
C MET A 1 50.68 3.90 -15.14
N GLN A 2 50.03 2.91 -14.53
CA GLN A 2 49.15 1.96 -15.21
C GLN A 2 47.70 2.25 -14.79
N THR A 3 46.88 2.74 -15.72
CA THR A 3 45.46 3.04 -15.46
C THR A 3 44.67 1.73 -15.53
N ALA A 4 44.25 1.25 -14.35
CA ALA A 4 43.34 0.13 -14.22
C ALA A 4 42.00 0.48 -14.90
N ARG A 5 41.58 -0.36 -15.85
CA ARG A 5 40.25 -0.29 -16.46
C ARG A 5 39.23 -0.81 -15.44
N HIS A 6 38.30 0.06 -15.02
CA HIS A 6 37.16 -0.36 -14.20
C HIS A 6 36.23 -1.23 -15.05
N ASP A 7 36.17 -2.50 -14.72
CA ASP A 7 35.14 -3.42 -15.17
C ASP A 7 33.81 -3.03 -14.48
N ASN A 8 32.94 -2.33 -15.21
CA ASN A 8 31.62 -1.94 -14.71
C ASN A 8 30.61 -3.09 -14.95
N SER A 9 30.85 -4.23 -14.30
CA SER A 9 29.88 -5.33 -14.23
C SER A 9 28.70 -4.89 -13.36
N THR A 10 27.69 -4.30 -14.01
CA THR A 10 26.44 -3.89 -13.35
C THR A 10 25.60 -5.13 -13.11
N ALA A 11 25.80 -5.79 -11.98
CA ALA A 11 24.90 -6.83 -11.51
C ALA A 11 23.54 -6.17 -11.23
N THR A 12 22.57 -6.38 -12.13
CA THR A 12 21.18 -6.01 -11.88
C THR A 12 20.71 -6.76 -10.65
N PRO A 13 20.32 -6.09 -9.55
CA PRO A 13 19.70 -6.77 -8.44
C PRO A 13 18.43 -7.42 -8.97
N THR A 14 18.32 -8.74 -8.84
CA THR A 14 17.08 -9.47 -9.09
C THR A 14 16.08 -9.01 -8.05
N TYR A 15 15.41 -7.88 -8.29
CA TYR A 15 14.23 -7.49 -7.54
C TYR A 15 13.24 -8.64 -7.71
N PRO A 16 12.72 -9.24 -6.62
CA PRO A 16 11.69 -10.25 -6.78
C PRO A 16 10.60 -9.64 -7.65
N ALA A 17 10.27 -10.30 -8.76
CA ALA A 17 9.32 -9.82 -9.73
C ALA A 17 8.13 -9.23 -8.99
N HIS A 18 8.01 -7.91 -9.05
CA HIS A 18 6.90 -7.18 -8.46
C HIS A 18 5.68 -7.69 -9.18
N ARG A 19 5.00 -8.68 -8.60
CA ARG A 19 3.71 -9.13 -9.12
C ARG A 19 2.84 -7.90 -8.98
N GLU A 20 2.61 -7.23 -10.11
CA GLU A 20 1.64 -6.16 -10.26
C GLU A 20 0.26 -6.78 -9.96
N ARG A 21 -0.05 -6.88 -8.66
CA ARG A 21 -1.41 -7.18 -8.23
C ARG A 21 -2.22 -5.95 -8.56
N ASP A 22 -3.43 -6.14 -9.05
CA ASP A 22 -4.33 -5.03 -9.32
C ASP A 22 -4.68 -4.38 -7.98
N ILE A 23 -4.13 -3.19 -7.71
CA ILE A 23 -4.34 -2.47 -6.45
C ILE A 23 -5.49 -1.48 -6.67
N THR A 24 -6.61 -1.72 -6.01
CA THR A 24 -7.72 -0.77 -5.99
C THR A 24 -7.58 0.16 -4.79
N TRP A 25 -7.51 1.47 -5.03
CA TRP A 25 -7.55 2.50 -4.00
C TRP A 25 -8.99 2.89 -3.67
N ARG A 26 -9.31 3.00 -2.39
CA ARG A 26 -10.62 3.43 -1.91
C ARG A 26 -10.48 4.43 -0.75
N THR A 27 -11.39 5.40 -0.74
CA THR A 27 -11.52 6.37 0.35
C THR A 27 -13.00 6.49 0.71
N GLU A 28 -13.31 6.35 1.98
CA GLU A 28 -14.68 6.48 2.49
C GLU A 28 -14.69 7.17 3.87
N VAL A 29 -15.81 7.78 4.23
CA VAL A 29 -16.03 8.36 5.56
C VAL A 29 -16.86 7.37 6.36
N ALA A 30 -16.34 6.96 7.51
CA ALA A 30 -17.08 6.17 8.49
C ALA A 30 -17.49 7.05 9.67
N ALA A 31 -18.73 6.90 10.12
CA ALA A 31 -19.17 7.45 11.40
C ALA A 31 -18.32 6.87 12.55
N GLN A 32 -18.26 7.57 13.69
CA GLN A 32 -17.44 7.16 14.83
C GLN A 32 -17.78 5.75 15.34
N ASP A 33 -19.07 5.43 15.48
CA ASP A 33 -19.55 4.12 15.91
C ASP A 33 -19.26 3.00 14.89
N GLU A 34 -19.25 3.33 13.60
CA GLU A 34 -19.00 2.39 12.51
C GLU A 34 -17.52 2.23 12.16
N PHE A 35 -16.64 3.09 12.68
CA PHE A 35 -15.23 3.13 12.33
C PHE A 35 -14.53 1.79 12.60
N GLN A 36 -14.76 1.19 13.78
CA GLN A 36 -14.16 -0.10 14.12
C GLN A 36 -14.68 -1.23 13.23
N SER A 37 -15.98 -1.23 12.93
CA SER A 37 -16.62 -2.18 12.03
C SER A 37 -16.04 -2.09 10.62
N LEU A 38 -15.82 -0.87 10.12
CA LEU A 38 -15.18 -0.64 8.82
C LEU A 38 -13.73 -1.15 8.80
N LEU A 39 -12.92 -0.83 9.80
CA LEU A 39 -11.53 -1.31 9.88
C LEU A 39 -11.45 -2.83 9.87
N ALA A 40 -12.33 -3.49 10.63
CA ALA A 40 -12.42 -4.95 10.65
C ALA A 40 -12.78 -5.50 9.27
N LYS A 41 -13.78 -4.93 8.59
CA LYS A 41 -14.22 -5.33 7.25
C LYS A 41 -13.10 -5.20 6.22
N ILE A 42 -12.36 -4.08 6.23
CA ILE A 42 -11.22 -3.85 5.33
C ILE A 42 -10.16 -4.93 5.55
N ARG A 43 -9.79 -5.20 6.82
CA ARG A 43 -8.78 -6.22 7.15
C ARG A 43 -9.23 -7.63 6.77
N SER A 44 -10.49 -7.99 7.02
CA SER A 44 -11.05 -9.29 6.62
C SER A 44 -11.08 -9.49 5.11
N ALA A 45 -11.21 -8.41 4.33
CA ALA A 45 -11.10 -8.44 2.87
C ALA A 45 -9.65 -8.45 2.36
N GLY A 46 -8.65 -8.51 3.24
CA GLY A 46 -7.24 -8.41 2.86
C GLY A 46 -6.81 -7.01 2.42
N GLY A 47 -7.59 -5.99 2.76
CA GLY A 47 -7.27 -4.60 2.50
C GLY A 47 -6.27 -4.02 3.51
N THR A 48 -5.45 -3.09 3.04
CA THR A 48 -4.46 -2.37 3.86
C THR A 48 -4.90 -0.93 4.02
N ILE A 49 -5.15 -0.51 5.26
CA ILE A 49 -5.42 0.91 5.57
C ILE A 49 -4.12 1.70 5.41
N THR A 50 -4.16 2.75 4.58
CA THR A 50 -3.01 3.61 4.29
C THR A 50 -3.10 4.95 5.00
N ARG A 51 -4.32 5.42 5.29
CA ARG A 51 -4.54 6.68 6.01
C ARG A 51 -5.87 6.68 6.77
N THR A 52 -5.86 7.25 7.96
CA THR A 52 -7.06 7.61 8.72
C THR A 52 -6.96 9.08 9.15
N CYS A 53 -8.04 9.84 8.99
CA CYS A 53 -8.09 11.24 9.40
C CYS A 53 -9.42 11.53 10.10
N PRO A 54 -9.43 12.13 11.29
CA PRO A 54 -10.68 12.57 11.91
C PRO A 54 -11.32 13.68 11.09
N CYS A 55 -12.66 13.69 11.05
CA CYS A 55 -13.53 14.61 10.34
C CYS A 55 -14.74 14.93 11.24
N PRO A 56 -15.45 16.05 11.04
CA PRO A 56 -16.62 16.37 11.86
C PRO A 56 -17.73 15.30 11.81
N ASP A 57 -17.86 14.58 10.69
CA ASP A 57 -18.81 13.47 10.51
C ASP A 57 -18.27 12.08 10.93
N GLY A 58 -17.02 12.00 11.40
CA GLY A 58 -16.39 10.74 11.82
C GLY A 58 -14.93 10.61 11.38
N PHE A 59 -14.60 9.58 10.61
CA PHE A 59 -13.24 9.28 10.16
C PHE A 59 -13.19 9.06 8.65
N LEU A 60 -12.36 9.84 7.97
CA LEU A 60 -11.97 9.57 6.59
C LEU A 60 -10.94 8.44 6.59
N VAL A 61 -11.26 7.32 5.97
CA VAL A 61 -10.41 6.13 5.87
C VAL A 61 -10.03 5.92 4.42
N THR A 62 -8.72 5.82 4.16
CA THR A 62 -8.18 5.44 2.85
C THR A 62 -7.49 4.10 2.99
N TYR A 63 -7.79 3.19 2.06
CA TYR A 63 -7.24 1.84 2.05
C TYR A 63 -7.06 1.35 0.62
N VAL A 64 -6.23 0.32 0.50
CA VAL A 64 -6.03 -0.41 -0.75
C VAL A 64 -6.52 -1.84 -0.60
N THR A 65 -7.12 -2.39 -1.63
CA THR A 65 -7.43 -3.82 -1.73
C THR A 65 -6.70 -4.39 -2.94
N CYS A 66 -6.12 -5.58 -2.80
CA CYS A 66 -5.60 -6.30 -3.95
C CYS A 66 -6.73 -7.09 -4.59
N GLY A 67 -6.99 -6.89 -5.88
CA GLY A 67 -7.80 -7.81 -6.67
C GLY A 67 -7.15 -9.19 -6.70
N THR A 68 -7.94 -10.23 -6.44
CA THR A 68 -7.56 -11.64 -6.64
C THR A 68 -7.51 -12.00 -8.12
#